data_AF-A0A9R1USJ2-F1
#
_entry.id   AF-A0A9R1USJ2-F1
#
_cell.length_a   1.000
_cell.length_b   1.000
_cell.length_c   1.000
_cell.angle_alpha   90.00
_cell.angle_beta   90.00
_cell.angle_gamma   90.00
#
_symmetry.space_group_name_H-M   'P 1'
#
loop_
_entity.id
_entity.type
_entity.pdbx_description
1 polymer ?
#
loop_
_entity_poly.entity_id
_entity_poly.type
_entity_poly.pdbx_seq_one_letter_code
_entity_poly.pdbx_strand_id
1 'polypeptide(L)'
;MGQCCIIVQMVGHGTHALRNLGMKIEIPEFEGKTHPNDFIDWLNTVERVFDLKYVPDPIKMKLLQVKFLPINHRQEAFLDYHNVAQRGSSVEDFIAEFDQLRMHCVVEEEDE
;
A
#
# COMPACT_ATOMS: atom_id res chain seq x y z
N MET A 1 27.41 6.38 14.98
CA MET A 1 27.54 6.62 13.52
C MET A 1 27.15 5.38 12.69
N GLY A 2 26.22 4.52 13.17
CA GLY A 2 25.92 3.22 12.53
C GLY A 2 24.53 3.07 11.91
N GLN A 3 23.68 4.10 11.92
CA GLN A 3 22.27 3.98 11.47
C GLN A 3 22.01 4.45 10.03
N CYS A 4 22.99 5.06 9.36
CA CYS A 4 22.76 5.62 8.00
C CYS A 4 22.98 4.59 6.87
N CYS A 5 23.56 3.42 7.14
CA CYS A 5 23.91 2.44 6.10
C CYS A 5 22.76 1.51 5.68
N ILE A 6 21.68 1.40 6.47
CA ILE A 6 20.58 0.45 6.15
C ILE A 6 19.62 1.02 5.09
N ILE A 7 19.50 2.36 5.01
CA ILE A 7 18.51 3.02 4.14
C ILE A 7 18.83 2.83 2.64
N VAL A 8 20.10 2.57 2.30
CA VAL A 8 20.55 2.51 0.89
C VAL A 8 20.28 1.16 0.22
N GLN A 9 20.13 0.05 0.96
CA GLN A 9 19.91 -1.27 0.33
C GLN A 9 18.48 -1.49 -0.21
N MET A 10 17.54 -0.61 0.12
CA MET A 10 16.15 -0.69 -0.36
C MET A 10 15.89 0.15 -1.62
N VAL A 11 16.95 0.61 -2.29
CA VAL A 11 16.87 1.28 -3.59
C VAL A 11 17.14 0.25 -4.68
N GLY A 12 16.08 -0.34 -5.23
CA GLY A 12 16.15 -1.00 -6.54
C GLY A 12 15.43 -2.33 -6.61
N HIS A 13 14.59 -2.47 -7.65
CA HIS A 13 14.13 -3.70 -8.32
C HIS A 13 12.63 -4.05 -8.28
N GLY A 14 11.72 -3.18 -7.85
CA GLY A 14 10.28 -3.51 -7.85
C GLY A 14 9.51 -3.24 -9.15
N THR A 15 9.81 -2.17 -9.89
CA THR A 15 8.79 -1.56 -10.78
C THR A 15 8.85 -1.97 -12.25
N HIS A 16 9.87 -2.71 -12.69
CA HIS A 16 10.02 -3.08 -14.11
C HIS A 16 9.37 -4.41 -14.51
N ALA A 17 8.91 -5.24 -13.56
CA ALA A 17 8.40 -6.59 -13.88
C ALA A 17 6.98 -6.60 -14.45
N LEU A 18 6.10 -5.67 -14.05
CA LEU A 18 4.68 -5.69 -14.43
C LEU A 18 4.43 -5.37 -15.90
N ARG A 19 5.26 -4.52 -16.52
CA ARG A 19 5.12 -4.15 -17.94
C ARG A 19 5.52 -5.28 -18.89
N ASN A 20 6.33 -6.23 -18.43
CA ASN A 20 6.92 -7.28 -19.28
C ASN A 20 6.02 -8.49 -19.51
N LEU A 21 4.87 -8.59 -18.82
CA LEU A 21 3.95 -9.74 -18.93
C LEU A 21 2.93 -9.61 -20.08
N GLY A 22 2.92 -8.49 -20.83
CA GLY A 22 1.94 -8.26 -21.90
C GLY A 22 0.48 -8.17 -21.42
N MET A 23 0.24 -8.25 -20.11
CA MET A 23 -1.08 -8.19 -19.49
C MET A 23 -1.49 -6.72 -19.34
N LYS A 24 -2.24 -6.21 -20.32
CA LYS A 24 -2.91 -4.91 -20.20
C LYS A 24 -4.14 -5.06 -19.30
N ILE A 25 -3.93 -4.96 -17.99
CA ILE A 25 -5.00 -4.87 -17.00
C ILE A 25 -5.27 -3.40 -16.75
N GLU A 26 -6.51 -2.98 -16.98
CA GLU A 26 -6.98 -1.63 -16.69
C GLU A 26 -7.87 -1.72 -15.45
N ILE A 27 -7.39 -1.18 -14.32
CA ILE A 27 -8.17 -1.08 -13.08
C ILE A 27 -9.11 0.11 -13.23
N PRO A 28 -10.44 -0.07 -13.04
CA PRO A 28 -11.40 1.03 -13.15
C PRO A 28 -11.15 2.09 -12.07
N GLU A 29 -11.32 3.36 -12.44
CA GLU A 29 -11.26 4.48 -11.48
C GLU A 29 -12.51 4.50 -10.60
N PHE A 30 -12.35 4.87 -9.34
CA PHE A 30 -13.47 5.15 -8.46
C PHE A 30 -13.86 6.63 -8.57
N GLU A 31 -15.08 6.91 -8.99
CA GLU A 31 -15.58 8.28 -9.20
C GLU A 31 -15.93 9.02 -7.89
N GLY A 32 -15.68 8.44 -6.71
CA GLY A 32 -15.87 9.13 -5.43
C GLY A 32 -17.34 9.45 -5.12
N LYS A 33 -18.25 8.50 -5.37
CA LYS A 33 -19.69 8.72 -5.16
C LYS A 33 -20.07 8.69 -3.68
N THR A 34 -21.16 9.38 -3.34
CA THR A 34 -21.58 9.63 -1.95
C THR A 34 -22.22 8.43 -1.25
N HIS A 35 -22.55 7.36 -1.98
CA HIS A 35 -23.19 6.17 -1.40
C HIS A 35 -22.17 5.07 -1.08
N PRO A 36 -22.18 4.48 0.14
CA PRO A 36 -21.28 3.39 0.51
C PRO A 36 -21.38 2.17 -0.41
N ASN A 37 -22.57 1.87 -0.95
CA ASN A 37 -22.77 0.75 -1.88
C ASN A 37 -22.02 0.93 -3.20
N ASP A 38 -21.82 2.18 -3.65
CA ASP A 38 -21.09 2.43 -4.90
C ASP A 38 -19.62 2.03 -4.78
N PHE A 39 -19.04 2.17 -3.58
CA PHE A 39 -17.70 1.66 -3.28
C PHE A 39 -17.66 0.14 -3.32
N ILE A 40 -18.67 -0.54 -2.75
CA ILE A 40 -18.77 -2.00 -2.76
C ILE A 40 -18.92 -2.51 -4.21
N ASP A 41 -19.78 -1.88 -5.01
CA ASP A 41 -19.97 -2.24 -6.42
C ASP A 41 -18.71 -2.00 -7.25
N TRP A 42 -17.98 -0.93 -6.97
CA TRP A 42 -16.67 -0.69 -7.57
C TRP A 42 -15.64 -1.75 -7.17
N LEU A 43 -15.55 -2.11 -5.88
CA LEU A 43 -14.66 -3.19 -5.41
C LEU A 43 -14.97 -4.52 -6.11
N ASN A 44 -16.24 -4.91 -6.16
CA ASN A 44 -16.69 -6.11 -6.87
C ASN A 44 -16.31 -6.07 -8.36
N THR A 45 -16.35 -4.89 -8.98
CA THR A 45 -15.94 -4.70 -10.37
C THR A 45 -14.44 -4.91 -10.55
N VAL A 46 -13.61 -4.36 -9.64
CA VAL A 46 -12.16 -4.57 -9.64
C VAL A 46 -11.82 -6.05 -9.47
N GLU A 47 -12.43 -6.74 -8.51
CA GLU A 47 -12.22 -8.18 -8.30
C GLU A 47 -12.58 -9.00 -9.54
N ARG A 48 -13.74 -8.72 -10.15
CA ARG A 48 -14.18 -9.37 -11.38
C ARG A 48 -13.22 -9.15 -12.55
N VAL A 49 -12.57 -7.98 -12.65
CA VAL A 49 -11.52 -7.74 -13.65
C VAL A 49 -10.33 -8.66 -13.42
N PHE A 50 -9.91 -8.85 -12.17
CA PHE A 50 -8.82 -9.77 -11.86
C PHE A 50 -9.17 -11.23 -12.17
N ASP A 51 -10.39 -11.66 -11.85
CA ASP A 51 -10.85 -13.03 -12.11
C ASP A 51 -10.95 -13.33 -13.60
N LEU A 52 -11.54 -12.43 -14.38
CA LEU A 52 -11.66 -12.57 -15.84
C LEU A 52 -10.31 -12.61 -16.55
N LYS A 53 -9.29 -11.99 -15.95
CA LYS A 53 -7.91 -11.97 -16.45
C LYS A 53 -7.05 -13.06 -15.83
N TYR A 54 -7.60 -13.90 -14.96
CA TYR A 54 -6.90 -14.96 -14.22
C TYR A 54 -5.63 -14.44 -13.52
N VAL A 55 -5.72 -13.27 -12.90
CA VAL A 55 -4.56 -12.65 -12.23
C VAL A 55 -4.27 -13.39 -10.92
N PRO A 56 -3.06 -13.92 -10.71
CA PRO A 56 -2.67 -14.51 -9.44
C PRO A 56 -2.66 -13.48 -8.30
N ASP A 57 -3.04 -13.87 -7.08
CA ASP A 57 -3.13 -12.97 -5.93
C ASP A 57 -1.84 -12.17 -5.63
N PRO A 58 -0.61 -12.76 -5.71
CA PRO A 58 0.62 -11.99 -5.51
C PRO A 58 0.84 -10.89 -6.56
N ILE A 59 0.21 -11.01 -7.73
CA ILE A 59 0.26 -10.01 -8.81
C ILE A 59 -0.86 -8.96 -8.61
N LYS A 60 -2.05 -9.36 -8.12
CA LYS A 60 -3.14 -8.42 -7.78
C LYS A 60 -2.64 -7.36 -6.79
N MET A 61 -1.99 -7.78 -5.71
CA MET A 61 -1.44 -6.86 -4.70
C MET A 61 -0.43 -5.89 -5.29
N LYS A 62 0.51 -6.36 -6.13
CA LYS A 62 1.50 -5.50 -6.80
C LYS A 62 0.84 -4.48 -7.73
N LEU A 63 -0.22 -4.85 -8.44
CA LEU A 63 -0.95 -3.93 -9.32
C LEU A 63 -1.70 -2.86 -8.53
N LEU A 64 -2.36 -3.24 -7.42
CA LEU A 64 -3.05 -2.32 -6.53
C LEU A 64 -2.07 -1.32 -5.88
N GLN A 65 -0.92 -1.80 -5.41
CA GLN A 65 0.12 -0.93 -4.85
C GLN A 65 0.62 0.09 -5.87
N VAL A 66 0.92 -0.33 -7.11
CA VAL A 66 1.38 0.59 -8.16
C VAL A 66 0.30 1.60 -8.58
N LYS A 67 -0.97 1.20 -8.54
CA LYS A 67 -2.09 2.05 -8.94
C LYS A 67 -2.47 3.07 -7.87
N PHE A 68 -2.45 2.69 -6.59
CA PHE A 68 -3.06 3.46 -5.51
C PHE A 68 -2.08 3.97 -4.45
N LEU A 69 -0.86 3.43 -4.36
CA LEU A 69 0.15 3.92 -3.41
C LEU A 69 1.18 4.81 -4.12
N PRO A 70 1.60 5.92 -3.49
CA PRO A 70 2.74 6.70 -3.96
C PRO A 70 4.01 5.84 -4.07
N ILE A 71 4.90 6.18 -5.01
CA ILE A 71 6.18 5.47 -5.20
C ILE A 71 7.01 5.43 -3.91
N ASN A 72 6.90 6.49 -3.11
CA ASN A 72 7.64 6.64 -1.85
C ASN A 72 6.81 6.26 -0.62
N HIS A 73 5.64 5.60 -0.76
CA HIS A 73 4.73 5.37 0.38
C HIS A 73 5.45 4.70 1.56
N ARG A 74 6.37 3.76 1.28
CA ARG A 74 7.10 3.03 2.32
C ARG A 74 8.14 3.91 3.04
N GLN A 75 8.74 4.86 2.33
CA GLN A 75 9.70 5.80 2.91
C GLN A 75 8.95 6.85 3.75
N GLU A 76 7.83 7.37 3.24
CA GLU A 76 6.96 8.31 3.95
C GLU A 76 6.41 7.67 5.24
N ALA A 77 5.85 6.46 5.15
CA ALA A 77 5.37 5.72 6.31
C ALA A 77 6.47 5.46 7.35
N PHE A 78 7.69 5.16 6.90
CA PHE A 78 8.84 4.98 7.81
C PHE A 78 9.24 6.29 8.51
N LEU A 79 9.26 7.40 7.77
CA LEU A 79 9.58 8.71 8.33
C LEU A 79 8.52 9.12 9.36
N ASP A 80 7.24 8.95 9.05
CA ASP A 80 6.13 9.28 9.95
C ASP A 80 6.20 8.45 11.24
N TYR A 81 6.48 7.15 11.11
CA TYR A 81 6.68 6.26 12.26
C TYR A 81 7.86 6.69 13.13
N HIS A 82 9.01 7.02 12.53
CA HIS A 82 10.20 7.42 13.28
C HIS A 82 10.05 8.80 13.94
N ASN A 83 9.16 9.65 13.41
CA ASN A 83 8.90 10.98 13.93
C ASN A 83 7.84 11.00 15.05
N VAL A 84 7.07 9.92 15.21
CA VAL A 84 6.01 9.84 16.22
C VAL A 84 6.59 9.91 17.63
N ALA A 85 6.00 10.77 18.46
CA ALA A 85 6.40 10.94 19.85
C ALA A 85 5.24 11.58 20.63
N GLN A 86 5.03 11.17 21.89
CA GLN A 86 3.89 11.62 22.70
C GLN A 86 3.78 13.16 22.80
N ARG A 87 4.88 13.92 22.82
CA ARG A 87 4.92 15.40 22.68
C ARG A 87 3.78 16.19 23.39
N GLY A 88 3.42 15.80 24.61
CA GLY A 88 2.40 16.49 25.42
C GLY A 88 0.96 16.02 25.20
N SER A 89 0.70 15.03 24.35
CA SER A 89 -0.58 14.32 24.25
C SER A 89 -0.76 13.31 25.39
N SER A 90 -1.99 12.84 25.58
CA SER A 90 -2.25 11.76 26.52
C SER A 90 -1.67 10.44 25.99
N VAL A 91 -1.46 9.49 26.89
CA VAL A 91 -0.99 8.15 26.50
C VAL A 91 -2.01 7.46 25.59
N GLU A 92 -3.30 7.70 25.81
CA GLU A 92 -4.39 7.15 25.01
C GLU A 92 -4.35 7.67 23.56
N ASP A 93 -4.18 8.99 23.41
CA ASP A 93 -4.08 9.62 22.08
C ASP A 93 -2.82 9.17 21.34
N PHE A 94 -1.70 9.05 22.05
CA PHE A 94 -0.45 8.56 21.46
C PHE A 94 -0.55 7.11 20.98
N ILE A 95 -1.19 6.23 21.77
CA ILE A 95 -1.40 4.84 21.37
C ILE A 95 -2.32 4.76 20.15
N ALA A 96 -3.38 5.57 20.10
CA ALA A 96 -4.27 5.63 18.95
C ALA A 96 -3.54 6.09 17.67
N GLU A 97 -2.69 7.12 17.77
CA GLU A 97 -1.86 7.59 16.66
C GLU A 97 -0.86 6.52 16.20
N PHE A 98 -0.23 5.82 17.14
CA PHE A 98 0.69 4.73 16.85
C PHE A 98 -0.01 3.56 16.13
N ASP A 99 -1.19 3.16 16.59
CA ASP A 99 -1.98 2.09 15.96
C ASP A 99 -2.46 2.51 14.57
N GLN A 100 -2.83 3.78 14.38
CA GLN A 100 -3.18 4.32 13.07
C GLN A 100 -2.01 4.23 12.07
N LEU A 101 -0.80 4.63 12.48
CA LEU A 101 0.39 4.50 11.65
C LEU A 101 0.74 3.04 11.35
N ARG A 102 0.51 2.14 12.31
CA ARG A 102 0.73 0.70 12.13
C ARG A 102 -0.21 0.09 11.10
N MET A 103 -1.48 0.50 11.08
CA MET A 103 -2.45 0.05 10.05
C MET A 103 -2.03 0.48 8.64
N HIS A 104 -1.37 1.63 8.49
CA HIS A 104 -0.78 2.09 7.23
C HIS A 104 0.42 1.25 6.77
N CYS A 105 1.04 0.49 7.67
CA CYS A 105 2.28 -0.26 7.45
C CYS A 105 2.07 -1.78 7.35
N VAL A 106 0.84 -2.28 7.14
CA VAL A 106 0.59 -3.72 6.95
C VAL A 106 1.09 -4.15 5.57
N VAL A 107 2.40 -4.29 5.49
CA VAL A 107 3.13 -5.04 4.47
C VAL A 107 2.97 -6.50 4.88
N GLU A 108 2.33 -7.32 4.03
CA GLU A 108 2.30 -8.77 4.24
C GLU A 108 3.75 -9.27 4.38
N GLU A 109 4.03 -9.91 5.51
CA GLU A 109 5.29 -10.61 5.77
C GLU A 109 5.40 -11.76 4.75
N GLU A 110 6.56 -11.93 4.12
CA GLU A 110 6.82 -13.03 3.18
C GLU A 110 6.64 -14.36 3.91
N ASP A 111 5.83 -15.26 3.35
CA ASP A 111 5.79 -16.67 3.76
C ASP A 111 7.21 -17.27 3.64
N GLU A 112 7.64 -17.92 4.71
CA GLU A 112 8.96 -18.58 4.90
C GLU A 112 9.28 -19.66 3.84
#